data_AF-A0A2N2S541-F1
#
_entry.id   AF-A0A2N2S541-F1
#
_cell.length_a   1.000
_cell.length_b   1.000
_cell.length_c   1.000
_cell.angle_alpha   90.00
_cell.angle_beta   90.00
_cell.angle_gamma   90.00
#
_symmetry.space_group_name_H-M   'P 1'
#
loop_
_entity.id
_entity.type
_entity.pdbx_description
1 polymer ?
#
loop_
_entity_poly.entity_id
_entity_poly.type
_entity_poly.pdbx_seq_one_letter_code
_entity_poly.pdbx_strand_id
1 'polypeptide(L)'
;AVPLSFIPHVLLESPLAAETPIVIGTADSTRPWPHADLLFNLADDIPPGFEQFRTVVEIVGQSEADKLPARTRWQQYKASQVPLKAFDAESRSAL
;
A
#
# COMPACT_ATOMS: atom_id res chain seq x y z
N ALA A 1 2.98 13.51 -26.16
CA ALA A 1 1.88 13.98 -25.30
C ALA A 1 2.48 14.90 -24.24
N VAL A 2 1.81 16.01 -23.89
CA VAL A 2 2.25 16.88 -22.79
C VAL A 2 1.88 16.21 -21.46
N PRO A 3 2.75 16.21 -20.42
CA PRO A 3 2.39 15.67 -19.11
C PRO A 3 1.18 16.42 -18.54
N LEU A 4 0.11 15.69 -18.19
CA LEU A 4 -1.16 16.29 -17.76
C LEU A 4 -1.20 16.67 -16.27
N SER A 5 -0.29 16.13 -15.46
CA SER A 5 -0.23 16.36 -14.02
C SER A 5 1.18 16.20 -13.47
N PHE A 6 1.45 16.89 -12.36
CA PHE A 6 2.59 16.63 -11.49
C PHE A 6 2.08 16.11 -10.15
N ILE A 7 2.59 14.95 -9.71
CA ILE A 7 2.26 14.35 -8.43
C ILE A 7 3.56 14.26 -7.62
N PRO A 8 3.73 15.03 -6.54
CA PRO A 8 4.97 15.04 -5.78
C PRO A 8 5.17 13.71 -5.05
N HIS A 9 6.27 13.03 -5.37
CA HIS A 9 6.66 11.76 -4.76
C HIS A 9 8.17 11.69 -4.60
N VAL A 10 8.62 11.04 -3.52
CA VAL A 10 10.04 10.79 -3.25
C VAL A 10 10.22 9.42 -2.63
N LEU A 11 11.46 8.93 -2.64
CA LEU A 11 11.83 7.76 -1.84
C LEU A 11 11.85 8.10 -0.34
N LEU A 12 11.64 7.11 0.52
CA LEU A 12 11.66 7.23 1.98
C LEU A 12 12.99 7.80 2.51
N GLU A 13 14.09 7.54 1.81
CA GLU A 13 15.44 7.99 2.13
C GLU A 13 15.66 9.47 1.80
N SER A 14 14.77 10.09 1.01
CA SER A 14 14.87 11.49 0.61
C SER A 14 14.88 12.43 1.82
N PRO A 15 15.68 13.51 1.80
CA PRO A 15 15.58 14.56 2.81
C PRO A 15 14.22 15.27 2.79
N LEU A 16 13.49 15.20 1.67
CA LEU A 16 12.17 15.80 1.50
C LEU A 16 11.01 14.86 1.86
N ALA A 17 11.28 13.64 2.38
CA ALA A 17 10.23 12.65 2.62
C ALA A 17 9.13 13.16 3.57
N ALA A 18 9.51 13.91 4.62
CA ALA A 18 8.55 14.49 5.55
C ALA A 18 7.68 15.61 4.93
N GLU A 19 8.17 16.25 3.87
CA GLU A 19 7.50 17.37 3.19
C GLU A 19 6.76 16.93 1.92
N THR A 20 6.94 15.68 1.49
CA THR A 20 6.36 15.15 0.26
C THR A 20 5.14 14.28 0.58
N PRO A 21 3.97 14.51 -0.04
CA PRO A 21 2.75 13.76 0.26
C PRO A 21 2.82 12.26 -0.05
N ILE A 22 3.58 11.87 -1.09
CA ILE A 22 3.75 10.47 -1.47
C ILE A 22 5.20 10.06 -1.20
N VAL A 23 5.34 9.03 -0.36
CA VAL A 23 6.64 8.45 -0.02
C VAL A 23 6.65 7.00 -0.45
N ILE A 24 7.68 6.62 -1.20
CA ILE A 24 7.87 5.27 -1.74
C ILE A 24 9.01 4.63 -0.98
N GLY A 25 8.81 3.41 -0.49
CA GLY A 25 9.84 2.65 0.20
C GLY A 25 9.61 1.16 0.03
N THR A 26 10.53 0.38 0.58
CA THR A 26 10.46 -1.08 0.60
C THR A 26 9.99 -1.56 1.97
N ALA A 27 9.35 -2.73 2.02
CA ALA A 27 8.81 -3.30 3.25
C ALA A 27 9.88 -3.64 4.30
N ASP A 28 11.13 -3.83 3.88
CA ASP A 28 12.30 -4.12 4.72
C ASP A 28 13.02 -2.84 5.21
N SER A 29 12.53 -1.65 4.85
CA SER A 29 13.15 -0.40 5.31
C SER A 29 13.04 -0.25 6.83
N THR A 30 14.14 0.16 7.45
CA THR A 30 14.21 0.43 8.90
C THR A 30 13.92 1.89 9.25
N ARG A 31 13.72 2.73 8.23
CA ARG A 31 13.43 4.15 8.43
C ARG A 31 11.95 4.34 8.80
N PRO A 32 11.62 5.20 9.78
CA PRO A 32 10.23 5.46 10.10
C PRO A 32 9.52 6.18 8.95
N TRP A 33 8.28 5.78 8.67
CA TRP A 33 7.43 6.46 7.70
C TRP A 33 7.00 7.83 8.24
N PRO A 34 7.09 8.90 7.44
CA PRO A 34 6.70 10.24 7.89
C PRO A 34 5.18 10.45 7.94
N HIS A 35 4.41 9.61 7.24
CA HIS A 35 2.95 9.70 7.11
C HIS A 35 2.29 8.38 7.50
N ALA A 36 1.05 8.44 7.99
CA ALA A 36 0.31 7.27 8.48
C ALA A 36 -1.17 7.25 8.06
N ASP A 37 -1.59 8.09 7.12
CA ASP A 37 -2.99 8.12 6.66
C ASP A 37 -3.36 6.91 5.80
N LEU A 38 -2.51 6.60 4.82
CA LEU A 38 -2.73 5.56 3.83
C LEU A 38 -1.42 4.82 3.55
N LEU A 39 -1.49 3.49 3.56
CA LEU A 39 -0.46 2.61 3.03
C LEU A 39 -0.98 1.93 1.77
N PHE A 40 -0.32 2.14 0.64
CA PHE A 40 -0.51 1.32 -0.54
C PHE A 40 0.51 0.19 -0.52
N ASN A 41 0.07 -1.03 -0.23
CA ASN A 41 0.95 -2.19 -0.19
C ASN A 41 1.03 -2.83 -1.58
N LEU A 42 2.24 -2.84 -2.14
CA LEU A 42 2.58 -3.52 -3.38
C LEU A 42 3.51 -4.73 -3.13
N ALA A 43 3.88 -4.99 -1.88
CA ALA A 43 4.74 -6.12 -1.52
C ALA A 43 3.95 -7.43 -1.49
N ASP A 44 4.68 -8.55 -1.59
CA ASP A 44 4.09 -9.88 -1.48
C ASP A 44 3.58 -10.19 -0.06
N ASP A 45 4.15 -9.54 0.95
CA ASP A 45 3.82 -9.71 2.36
C ASP A 45 3.23 -8.44 2.99
N ILE A 46 2.69 -8.58 4.21
CA ILE A 46 2.27 -7.43 5.02
C ILE A 46 3.53 -6.78 5.60
N PRO A 47 3.79 -5.49 5.34
CA PRO A 47 4.97 -4.83 5.88
C PRO A 47 4.87 -4.71 7.41
N PRO A 48 5.99 -4.88 8.15
CA PRO A 48 6.02 -4.63 9.58
C PRO A 48 5.53 -3.22 9.93
N GLY A 49 4.72 -3.10 10.98
CA GLY A 49 4.21 -1.81 11.45
C GLY A 49 3.07 -1.24 10.59
N PHE A 50 2.44 -2.04 9.72
CA PHE A 50 1.26 -1.61 8.96
C PHE A 50 0.14 -1.07 9.86
N GLU A 51 0.07 -1.50 11.12
CA GLU A 51 -0.93 -1.11 12.11
C GLU A 51 -0.90 0.37 12.46
N GLN A 52 0.22 1.06 12.20
CA GLN A 52 0.30 2.51 12.40
C GLN A 52 -0.57 3.26 11.38
N PHE A 53 -0.86 2.65 10.22
CA PHE A 53 -1.60 3.30 9.15
C PHE A 53 -3.11 3.22 9.41
N ARG A 54 -3.80 4.35 9.23
CA ARG A 54 -5.26 4.41 9.37
C ARG A 54 -5.99 3.53 8.35
N THR A 55 -5.42 3.35 7.16
CA THR A 55 -6.01 2.53 6.10
C THR A 55 -4.92 1.89 5.26
N VAL A 56 -5.04 0.60 5.03
CA VAL A 56 -4.19 -0.15 4.10
C VAL A 56 -4.99 -0.44 2.84
N VAL A 57 -4.40 -0.11 1.69
CA VAL A 57 -4.91 -0.42 0.35
C VAL A 57 -3.98 -1.46 -0.25
N GLU A 58 -4.50 -2.66 -0.47
CA GLU A 58 -3.79 -3.75 -1.13
C GLU A 58 -3.95 -3.66 -2.65
N ILE A 59 -2.83 -3.65 -3.36
CA ILE A 59 -2.84 -3.71 -4.83
C ILE A 59 -2.58 -5.16 -5.24
N VAL A 60 -3.56 -5.76 -5.91
CA VAL A 60 -3.51 -7.18 -6.32
C VAL A 60 -3.57 -7.27 -7.83
N GLY A 61 -2.53 -7.84 -8.43
CA GLY A 61 -2.50 -8.10 -9.87
C GLY A 61 -3.49 -9.19 -10.30
N GLN A 62 -3.74 -9.30 -11.60
CA GLN A 62 -4.69 -10.27 -12.16
C GLN A 62 -4.09 -11.67 -12.33
N SER A 63 -2.77 -11.80 -12.27
CA SER A 63 -2.10 -13.08 -12.45
C SER A 63 -2.29 -13.98 -11.22
N GLU A 64 -2.24 -15.29 -11.39
CA GLU A 64 -2.30 -16.21 -10.25
C GLU A 64 -1.07 -16.07 -9.33
N ALA A 65 0.07 -15.65 -9.88
CA ALA A 65 1.27 -15.34 -9.09
C ALA A 65 1.04 -14.17 -8.13
N ASP A 66 0.21 -13.19 -8.49
CA ASP A 66 -0.13 -12.04 -7.63
C ASP A 66 -1.28 -12.37 -6.66
N LYS A 67 -2.26 -13.18 -7.09
CA LYS A 67 -3.42 -13.54 -6.27
C LYS A 67 -3.06 -14.44 -5.09
N LEU A 68 -2.07 -15.32 -5.23
CA LEU A 68 -1.68 -16.23 -4.16
C LEU A 68 -1.16 -15.48 -2.91
N PRO A 69 -0.13 -14.61 -3.02
CA PRO A 69 0.29 -13.75 -1.91
C PRO A 69 -0.85 -12.88 -1.36
N ALA A 70 -1.67 -12.29 -2.23
CA ALA A 70 -2.80 -11.46 -1.80
C ALA A 70 -3.83 -12.23 -0.95
N ARG A 71 -4.12 -13.49 -1.29
CA ARG A 71 -4.99 -14.35 -0.47
C ARG A 71 -4.38 -14.60 0.90
N THR A 72 -3.06 -14.83 0.98
CA THR A 72 -2.35 -14.99 2.26
C THR A 72 -2.50 -13.75 3.13
N ARG A 73 -2.23 -12.55 2.58
CA ARG A 73 -2.37 -11.28 3.31
C ARG A 73 -3.81 -11.05 3.75
N TRP A 74 -4.80 -11.33 2.90
CA TRP A 74 -6.21 -11.23 3.27
C TRP A 74 -6.58 -12.09 4.49
N GLN A 75 -6.10 -13.33 4.56
CA GLN A 75 -6.33 -14.20 5.72
C GLN A 75 -5.67 -13.64 6.99
N GLN A 76 -4.46 -13.10 6.88
CA GLN A 76 -3.75 -12.48 8.01
C GLN A 76 -4.52 -11.26 8.54
N TYR A 77 -4.95 -10.33 7.68
CA TYR A 77 -5.77 -9.20 8.11
C TYR A 77 -7.09 -9.65 8.75
N LYS A 78 -7.73 -10.69 8.20
CA LYS A 78 -8.96 -11.25 8.77
C LYS A 78 -8.73 -11.79 10.17
N ALA A 79 -7.59 -12.44 10.42
CA ALA A 79 -7.20 -12.92 11.74
C ALA A 79 -6.94 -11.76 12.72
N SER A 80 -6.42 -10.63 12.24
CA SER A 80 -6.24 -9.39 13.02
C SER A 80 -7.53 -8.60 13.28
N GLN A 81 -8.69 -9.12 12.84
CA GLN A 81 -10.03 -8.55 13.07
C GLN A 81 -10.19 -7.10 12.57
N VAL A 82 -9.39 -6.67 11.60
CA VAL A 82 -9.56 -5.35 10.96
C VAL A 82 -10.75 -5.37 9.99
N PRO A 83 -11.44 -4.24 9.76
CA PRO A 83 -12.47 -4.16 8.75
C PRO A 83 -11.89 -4.44 7.35
N LEU A 84 -12.50 -5.38 6.64
CA LEU A 84 -12.06 -5.80 5.31
C LEU A 84 -13.12 -5.45 4.27
N LYS A 85 -12.65 -4.90 3.14
CA LYS A 85 -13.48 -4.63 1.97
C LYS A 85 -12.73 -5.03 0.72
N ALA A 86 -13.37 -5.85 -0.11
CA ALA A 86 -12.89 -6.17 -1.44
C ALA A 86 -13.42 -5.13 -2.43
N PHE A 87 -12.59 -4.73 -3.39
CA PHE A 87 -12.92 -3.72 -4.39
C PHE A 87 -12.31 -4.11 -5.73
N ASP A 88 -13.12 -4.07 -6.78
CA ASP A 88 -12.64 -4.23 -8.15
C ASP A 88 -12.30 -2.86 -8.73
N ALA A 89 -11.01 -2.68 -9.04
CA ALA A 89 -10.48 -1.42 -9.56
C ALA A 89 -10.94 -1.13 -11.00
N GLU A 90 -11.25 -2.14 -11.82
CA GLU A 90 -11.69 -1.96 -13.20
C GLU A 90 -13.13 -1.44 -13.26
N SER A 91 -14.05 -2.15 -12.61
CA SER A 91 -15.47 -1.72 -12.53
C SER A 91 -15.70 -0.59 -11.52
N ARG A 92 -14.69 -0.28 -10.69
CA ARG A 92 -14.75 0.69 -9.58
C ARG A 92 -15.89 0.40 -8.62
N SER A 93 -16.07 -0.87 -8.27
CA SER A 93 -17.19 -1.34 -7.45
C SER A 93 -16.71 -2.21 -6.28
N ALA A 94 -17.53 -2.31 -5.23
CA ALA A 94 -17.30 -3.26 -4.16
C ALA A 94 -17.61 -4.69 -4.66
N LEU A 95 -16.79 -5.65 -4.28
CA LEU A 95 -17.01 -7.09 -4.53
C LEU A 95 -17.90 -7.72 -3.44
#